data_AF-A0A519WDY2-F1
#
_entry.id   AF-A0A519WDY2-F1
#
_cell.length_a   1.000
_cell.length_b   1.000
_cell.length_c   1.000
_cell.angle_alpha   90.00
_cell.angle_beta   90.00
_cell.angle_gamma   90.00
#
_symmetry.space_group_name_H-M   'P 1'
#
loop_
_entity.id
_entity.type
_entity.pdbx_description
1 polymer ?
#
loop_
_entity_poly.entity_id
_entity_poly.type
_entity_poly.pdbx_seq_one_letter_code
_entity_poly.pdbx_strand_id
1 'polypeptide(L)'
;MAKREVELVVISDVHLGTYGCHAKELLNYLKSIKPDTIILNGDIIDIWQFSKSYFPESHMKVIRRIMKFITEGTRVYYLTGNHDEMLRKFSDLNIGSFQLTDKLVLPLGNKKAWFFHGDVFDVTMQHSKWLAKMGAVGYDTLIIINSIVNWLLVMSKREKMSFSKKIKARFKDAVKFINQFEITAAELAVEKGYGYV
;
A
#
# COMPACT_ATOMS: atom_id res chain seq x y z
N MET A 1 26.02 -1.22 -19.64
CA MET A 1 24.72 -0.76 -20.16
C MET A 1 24.45 0.64 -19.63
N ALA A 2 23.94 1.54 -20.47
CA ALA A 2 23.49 2.86 -20.02
C ALA A 2 22.30 2.72 -19.05
N LYS A 3 22.26 3.54 -18.00
CA LYS A 3 21.14 3.57 -17.04
C LYS A 3 19.98 4.36 -17.65
N ARG A 4 18.75 3.96 -17.34
CA ARG A 4 17.53 4.70 -17.72
C ARG A 4 17.41 5.97 -16.89
N GLU A 5 17.39 7.13 -17.55
CA GLU A 5 17.10 8.42 -16.90
C GLU A 5 15.62 8.49 -16.51
N VAL A 6 15.32 8.92 -15.28
CA VAL A 6 13.94 8.99 -14.76
C VAL A 6 13.77 10.26 -13.92
N GLU A 7 12.78 11.09 -14.20
CA GLU A 7 12.55 12.31 -13.41
C GLU A 7 12.15 11.97 -11.95
N LEU A 8 11.17 11.08 -11.79
CA LEU A 8 10.62 10.70 -10.50
C LEU A 8 10.42 9.19 -10.41
N VAL A 9 10.87 8.61 -9.30
CA VAL A 9 10.61 7.21 -8.94
C VAL A 9 9.92 7.15 -7.59
N VAL A 10 8.78 6.48 -7.52
CA VAL A 10 8.04 6.24 -6.28
C VAL A 10 8.10 4.75 -5.96
N ILE A 11 8.49 4.39 -4.74
CA ILE A 11 8.66 3.02 -4.26
C ILE A 11 7.97 2.93 -2.89
N SER A 12 7.15 1.92 -2.65
CA SER A 12 6.38 1.74 -1.42
C SER A 12 6.42 0.26 -1.00
N ASP A 13 6.09 -0.03 0.26
CA ASP A 13 5.79 -1.39 0.75
C ASP A 13 6.87 -2.43 0.44
N VAL A 14 8.13 -2.06 0.65
CA VAL A 14 9.27 -2.95 0.41
C VAL A 14 9.46 -3.93 1.56
N HIS A 15 9.26 -3.47 2.80
CA HIS A 15 9.42 -4.23 4.05
C HIS A 15 10.79 -4.91 4.19
N LEU A 16 11.88 -4.17 3.98
CA LEU A 16 13.23 -4.65 4.27
C LEU A 16 13.31 -5.11 5.74
N GLY A 17 13.68 -6.37 5.95
CA GLY A 17 13.75 -7.01 7.26
C GLY A 17 12.84 -8.23 7.36
N THR A 18 11.88 -8.36 6.45
CA THR A 18 10.96 -9.50 6.37
C THR A 18 11.47 -10.58 5.42
N TYR A 19 11.05 -11.83 5.64
CA TYR A 19 11.40 -12.98 4.78
C TYR A 19 10.81 -12.89 3.37
N GLY A 20 9.66 -12.24 3.20
CA GLY A 20 8.95 -12.11 1.92
C GLY A 20 9.47 -10.98 1.02
N CYS A 21 10.44 -10.19 1.49
CA CYS A 21 10.94 -9.02 0.76
C CYS A 21 11.67 -9.41 -0.55
N HIS A 22 11.20 -8.87 -1.68
CA HIS A 22 11.82 -9.00 -3.01
C HIS A 22 13.02 -8.06 -3.21
N ALA A 23 13.99 -8.10 -2.29
CA ALA A 23 15.10 -7.15 -2.25
C ALA A 23 16.06 -7.27 -3.45
N LYS A 24 16.19 -8.45 -4.06
CA LYS A 24 17.10 -8.66 -5.20
C LYS A 24 16.54 -7.99 -6.46
N GLU A 25 15.25 -8.13 -6.68
CA GLU A 25 14.47 -7.55 -7.77
C GLU A 25 14.49 -6.02 -7.66
N LEU A 26 14.21 -5.50 -6.47
CA LEU A 26 14.33 -4.07 -6.19
C LEU A 26 15.75 -3.55 -6.42
N LEU A 27 16.77 -4.26 -5.93
CA LEU A 27 18.16 -3.88 -6.15
C LEU A 27 18.52 -3.84 -7.64
N ASN A 28 18.05 -4.81 -8.42
CA ASN A 28 18.27 -4.85 -9.86
C ASN A 28 17.61 -3.66 -10.57
N TYR A 29 16.38 -3.30 -10.17
CA TYR A 29 15.71 -2.10 -10.66
C TYR A 29 16.48 -0.82 -10.30
N LEU A 30 16.87 -0.64 -9.03
CA LEU A 30 17.64 0.53 -8.59
C LEU A 30 19.03 0.66 -9.26
N LYS A 31 19.59 -0.45 -9.76
CA LYS A 31 20.83 -0.43 -10.53
C LYS A 31 20.63 -0.04 -12.00
N SER A 32 19.44 -0.26 -12.55
CA SER A 32 19.12 0.02 -13.96
C SER A 32 18.69 1.47 -14.22
N ILE A 33 18.43 2.26 -13.18
CA ILE A 33 17.96 3.64 -13.27
C ILE A 33 18.98 4.69 -12.79
N LYS A 34 18.80 5.91 -13.28
CA LYS A 34 19.42 7.14 -12.81
C LYS A 34 18.32 8.19 -12.61
N PRO A 35 17.75 8.28 -11.40
CA PRO A 35 16.63 9.17 -11.13
C PRO A 35 17.08 10.55 -10.62
N ASP A 36 16.33 11.60 -10.96
CA ASP A 36 16.50 12.93 -10.36
C ASP A 36 15.90 12.98 -8.95
N THR A 37 14.77 12.29 -8.74
CA THR A 37 14.07 12.22 -7.45
C THR A 37 13.56 10.82 -7.15
N ILE A 38 13.73 10.37 -5.91
CA ILE A 38 13.18 9.13 -5.38
C ILE A 38 12.25 9.49 -4.21
N ILE A 39 11.02 9.00 -4.24
CA ILE A 39 10.11 8.98 -3.11
C ILE A 39 10.00 7.54 -2.63
N LEU A 40 10.36 7.34 -1.38
CA LEU A 40 10.20 6.11 -0.64
C LEU A 40 8.90 6.25 0.18
N ASN A 41 7.76 5.83 -0.36
CA ASN A 41 6.41 6.14 0.10
C ASN A 41 5.90 5.22 1.23
N GLY A 42 6.67 5.07 2.29
CA GLY A 42 6.29 4.25 3.45
C GLY A 42 6.62 2.77 3.31
N ASP A 43 6.71 2.14 4.48
CA ASP A 43 6.94 0.72 4.72
C ASP A 43 8.16 0.17 3.98
N ILE A 44 9.25 0.94 3.99
CA ILE A 44 10.50 0.54 3.33
C ILE A 44 11.30 -0.41 4.21
N ILE A 45 11.31 -0.17 5.52
CA ILE A 45 12.02 -0.99 6.50
C ILE A 45 11.01 -1.44 7.54
N ASP A 46 10.75 -2.73 7.65
CA ASP A 46 9.83 -3.20 8.69
C ASP A 46 10.56 -3.22 10.05
N ILE A 47 10.39 -2.15 10.84
CA ILE A 47 11.01 -2.01 12.16
C ILE A 47 10.38 -2.99 13.16
N TRP A 48 9.11 -3.34 12.96
CA TRP A 48 8.37 -4.22 13.87
C TRP A 48 8.89 -5.66 13.78
N GLN A 49 9.19 -6.11 12.56
CA GLN A 49 9.77 -7.43 12.30
C GLN A 49 11.30 -7.43 12.29
N PHE A 50 11.95 -6.28 12.56
CA PHE A 50 13.39 -6.20 12.57
C PHE A 50 13.99 -7.09 13.66
N SER A 51 14.75 -8.11 13.24
CA SER A 51 15.55 -8.93 14.15
C SER A 51 17.03 -8.60 14.00
N LYS A 52 17.73 -8.42 15.13
CA LYS A 52 19.19 -8.25 15.15
C LYS A 52 19.93 -9.43 14.50
N SER A 53 19.32 -10.63 14.46
CA SER A 53 19.91 -11.82 13.85
C SER A 53 19.53 -12.01 12.37
N TYR A 54 18.60 -11.22 11.84
CA TYR A 54 18.09 -11.40 10.48
C TYR A 54 18.02 -10.07 9.72
N PHE A 55 19.05 -9.81 8.93
CA PHE A 55 19.06 -8.76 7.91
C PHE A 55 19.88 -9.22 6.70
N PRO A 56 19.25 -9.80 5.67
CA PRO A 56 19.97 -10.39 4.54
C PRO A 56 20.85 -9.38 3.80
N GLU A 57 21.94 -9.87 3.21
CA GLU A 57 22.90 -9.03 2.47
C GLU A 57 22.22 -8.27 1.31
N SER A 58 21.21 -8.86 0.66
CA SER A 58 20.41 -8.19 -0.38
C SER A 58 19.70 -6.94 0.14
N HIS A 59 19.21 -6.96 1.38
CA HIS A 59 18.51 -5.83 1.99
C HIS A 59 19.48 -4.69 2.26
N MET A 60 20.66 -5.03 2.82
CA MET A 60 21.74 -4.07 3.02
C MET A 60 22.23 -3.46 1.69
N LYS A 61 22.27 -4.26 0.62
CA LYS A 61 22.62 -3.75 -0.72
C LYS A 61 21.59 -2.74 -1.26
N VAL A 62 20.30 -2.91 -0.95
CA VAL A 62 19.26 -1.92 -1.29
C VAL A 62 19.51 -0.60 -0.54
N ILE A 63 19.70 -0.66 0.79
CA ILE A 63 20.01 0.53 1.60
C ILE A 63 21.25 1.24 1.06
N ARG A 64 22.34 0.51 0.83
CA ARG A 64 23.58 1.07 0.26
C ARG A 64 23.36 1.71 -1.10
N ARG A 65 22.49 1.15 -1.95
CA ARG A 65 22.18 1.74 -3.26
C ARG A 65 21.39 3.05 -3.12
N ILE A 66 20.45 3.13 -2.18
CA ILE A 66 19.72 4.36 -1.86
C ILE A 66 20.68 5.42 -1.31
N MET A 67 21.53 5.06 -0.35
CA MET A 67 22.56 5.97 0.18
C MET A 67 23.49 6.47 -0.92
N LYS A 68 23.86 5.60 -1.87
CA LYS A 68 24.66 6.01 -3.02
C LYS A 68 23.96 7.07 -3.87
N PHE A 69 22.65 6.95 -4.12
CA PHE A 69 21.89 7.98 -4.83
C PHE A 69 21.91 9.32 -4.10
N ILE A 70 21.75 9.32 -2.77
CA ILE A 70 21.84 10.52 -1.93
C ILE A 70 23.21 11.18 -2.11
N THR A 71 24.30 10.41 -2.00
CA THR A 71 25.67 10.94 -2.18
C THR A 71 25.98 11.38 -3.61
N GLU A 72 25.27 10.84 -4.61
CA GLU A 72 25.37 11.23 -6.03
C GLU A 72 24.51 12.47 -6.35
N GLY A 73 23.75 13.00 -5.38
CA GLY A 73 22.94 14.21 -5.52
C GLY A 73 21.47 14.00 -5.89
N THR A 74 21.02 12.76 -6.07
CA THR A 74 19.59 12.44 -6.25
C THR A 74 18.82 12.87 -5.00
N ARG A 75 17.70 13.59 -5.19
CA ARG A 75 16.80 13.95 -4.09
C ARG A 75 16.03 12.72 -3.62
N VAL A 76 16.12 12.38 -2.33
CA VAL A 76 15.44 11.23 -1.75
C VAL A 76 14.50 11.70 -0.64
N TYR A 77 13.21 11.52 -0.85
CA TYR A 77 12.19 11.73 0.17
C TYR A 77 11.80 10.39 0.75
N TYR A 78 11.89 10.24 2.07
CA TYR A 78 11.39 9.09 2.80
C TYR A 78 10.10 9.51 3.50
N LEU A 79 8.99 8.92 3.07
CA LEU A 79 7.69 9.05 3.72
C LEU A 79 7.53 7.90 4.68
N THR A 80 7.11 8.19 5.91
CA THR A 80 6.91 7.16 6.94
C THR A 80 5.60 6.40 6.68
N GLY A 81 5.65 5.07 6.82
CA GLY A 81 4.45 4.23 6.91
C GLY A 81 4.14 3.82 8.35
N ASN A 82 3.20 2.88 8.52
CA ASN A 82 2.85 2.35 9.85
C ASN A 82 3.90 1.37 10.37
N HIS A 83 4.60 0.64 9.50
CA HIS A 83 5.71 -0.24 9.94
C HIS A 83 6.98 0.57 10.29
N ASP A 84 7.07 1.80 9.79
CA ASP A 84 8.18 2.72 10.04
C ASP A 84 7.91 3.69 11.22
N GLU A 85 6.88 3.46 12.04
CA GLU A 85 6.38 4.44 13.04
C GLU A 85 7.46 5.03 13.94
N MET A 86 8.48 4.24 14.30
CA MET A 86 9.61 4.70 15.10
C MET A 86 10.42 5.82 14.43
N LEU A 87 10.42 5.89 13.09
CA LEU A 87 11.03 6.96 12.30
C LEU A 87 10.19 8.23 12.28
N ARG A 88 8.87 8.18 12.56
CA ARG A 88 8.01 9.37 12.62
C ARG A 88 8.48 10.40 13.64
N LYS A 89 9.18 9.96 14.69
CA LYS A 89 9.82 10.84 15.70
C LYS A 89 10.93 11.73 15.12
N PHE A 90 11.39 11.43 13.91
CA PHE A 90 12.44 12.14 13.19
C PHE A 90 11.93 12.69 11.85
N SER A 91 10.61 12.83 11.65
CA SER A 91 9.97 13.28 10.40
C SER A 91 10.29 14.71 9.96
N ASP A 92 11.11 15.44 10.70
CA ASP A 92 11.67 16.74 10.30
C ASP A 92 13.17 16.66 9.92
N LEU A 93 13.73 15.44 9.86
CA LEU A 93 15.13 15.21 9.55
C LEU A 93 15.44 15.52 8.08
N ASN A 94 16.31 16.50 7.88
CA ASN A 94 16.84 16.90 6.57
C ASN A 94 18.37 16.80 6.59
N ILE A 95 18.94 15.94 5.75
CA ILE A 95 20.39 15.75 5.62
C ILE A 95 20.76 15.73 4.14
N GLY A 96 21.39 16.81 3.67
CA GLY A 96 21.80 16.91 2.27
C GLY A 96 20.61 16.78 1.32
N SER A 97 20.66 15.79 0.43
CA SER A 97 19.57 15.47 -0.52
C SER A 97 18.54 14.49 0.04
N PHE A 98 18.61 14.13 1.32
CA PHE A 98 17.66 13.25 2.00
C PHE A 98 16.73 14.03 2.93
N GLN A 99 15.43 13.77 2.81
CA GLN A 99 14.40 14.31 3.69
C GLN A 99 13.49 13.18 4.18
N LEU A 100 13.35 13.04 5.49
CA LEU A 100 12.32 12.21 6.11
C LEU A 100 11.11 13.10 6.40
N THR A 101 9.89 12.64 6.09
CA THR A 101 8.64 13.37 6.40
C THR A 101 7.44 12.43 6.37
N ASP A 102 6.23 12.87 6.74
CA ASP A 102 5.03 12.01 6.72
C ASP A 102 4.20 12.20 5.44
N LYS A 103 4.38 13.33 4.75
CA LYS A 103 3.70 13.65 3.50
C LYS A 103 4.55 14.61 2.68
N LEU A 104 4.40 14.55 1.36
CA LEU A 104 5.13 15.43 0.46
C LEU A 104 4.20 16.00 -0.60
N VAL A 105 4.39 17.27 -0.94
CA VAL A 105 3.75 17.88 -2.11
C VAL A 105 4.83 18.33 -3.07
N LEU A 106 4.85 17.77 -4.28
CA LEU A 106 5.79 18.18 -5.34
C LEU A 106 5.04 18.74 -6.54
N PRO A 107 5.61 19.72 -7.25
CA PRO A 107 5.14 20.07 -8.59
C PRO A 107 5.44 18.91 -9.55
N LEU A 108 4.44 18.53 -10.36
CA LEU A 108 4.56 17.64 -11.51
C LEU A 108 3.93 18.35 -12.72
N GLY A 109 4.79 18.90 -13.57
CA GLY A 109 4.38 19.83 -14.63
C GLY A 109 3.64 21.04 -14.07
N ASN A 110 2.42 21.28 -14.54
CA ASN A 110 1.59 22.42 -14.11
C ASN A 110 0.68 22.10 -12.90
N LYS A 111 0.82 20.90 -12.33
CA LYS A 111 -0.02 20.41 -11.22
C LYS A 111 0.84 20.10 -10.00
N LYS A 112 0.19 19.94 -8.85
CA LYS A 112 0.82 19.45 -7.63
C LYS A 112 0.42 18.00 -7.38
N ALA A 113 1.38 17.17 -7.00
CA ALA A 113 1.16 15.80 -6.59
C ALA A 113 1.34 15.69 -5.08
N TRP A 114 0.39 15.06 -4.41
CA TRP A 114 0.38 14.86 -2.98
C TRP A 114 0.68 13.39 -2.66
N PHE A 115 1.81 13.15 -1.99
CA PHE A 115 2.28 11.82 -1.63
C PHE A 115 2.13 11.61 -0.13
N PHE A 116 1.61 10.45 0.25
CA PHE A 116 1.57 9.90 1.59
C PHE A 116 1.38 8.38 1.50
N HIS A 117 1.72 7.66 2.56
CA HIS A 117 1.68 6.19 2.54
C HIS A 117 0.23 5.64 2.47
N GLY A 118 -0.67 6.13 3.33
CA GLY A 118 -2.10 5.79 3.29
C GLY A 118 -2.62 5.11 4.56
N ASP A 119 -1.74 4.72 5.47
CA ASP A 119 -2.04 4.09 6.75
C ASP A 119 -3.00 4.89 7.65
N VAL A 120 -3.00 6.21 7.52
CA VAL A 120 -3.97 7.11 8.17
C VAL A 120 -5.42 6.70 7.88
N PHE A 121 -5.67 6.14 6.70
CA PHE A 121 -6.98 5.63 6.28
C PHE A 121 -7.15 4.13 6.57
N ASP A 122 -6.07 3.39 6.85
CA ASP A 122 -6.14 1.96 7.10
C ASP A 122 -6.76 1.60 8.45
N VAL A 123 -6.57 2.38 9.52
CA VAL A 123 -7.24 2.08 10.81
C VAL A 123 -8.77 2.06 10.66
N THR A 124 -9.31 2.95 9.84
CA THR A 124 -10.74 2.99 9.51
C THR A 124 -11.12 1.94 8.45
N MET A 125 -10.22 1.57 7.53
CA MET A 125 -10.49 0.56 6.49
C MET A 125 -10.23 -0.90 6.86
N GLN A 126 -9.30 -1.23 7.75
CA GLN A 126 -8.90 -2.60 8.06
C GLN A 126 -10.07 -3.41 8.62
N HIS A 127 -10.87 -2.80 9.50
CA HIS A 127 -12.11 -3.38 9.97
C HIS A 127 -13.05 -3.72 8.80
N SER A 128 -13.16 -2.83 7.82
CA SER A 128 -14.03 -3.02 6.65
C SER A 128 -13.50 -4.03 5.62
N LYS A 129 -12.18 -4.08 5.38
CA LYS A 129 -11.52 -5.04 4.47
C LYS A 129 -11.63 -6.48 4.99
N TRP A 130 -11.40 -6.72 6.29
CA TRP A 130 -11.55 -8.05 6.89
C TRP A 130 -13.01 -8.51 6.90
N LEU A 131 -13.96 -7.61 7.23
CA LEU A 131 -15.39 -7.88 7.12
C LEU A 131 -15.81 -8.21 5.68
N ALA A 132 -15.26 -7.50 4.68
CA ALA A 132 -15.50 -7.77 3.26
C ALA A 132 -15.02 -9.18 2.86
N LYS A 133 -13.79 -9.54 3.25
CA LYS A 133 -13.18 -10.84 2.91
C LYS A 133 -13.87 -12.01 3.58
N MET A 134 -14.11 -11.93 4.90
CA MET A 134 -14.85 -12.96 5.63
C MET A 134 -16.21 -13.20 5.01
N GLY A 135 -16.87 -12.12 4.63
CA GLY A 135 -18.20 -12.27 4.13
C GLY A 135 -18.26 -12.70 2.65
N ALA A 136 -17.23 -12.44 1.84
CA ALA A 136 -17.10 -13.09 0.52
C ALA A 136 -17.01 -14.62 0.66
N VAL A 137 -16.17 -15.11 1.58
CA VAL A 137 -16.09 -16.54 1.93
C VAL A 137 -17.42 -17.05 2.50
N GLY A 138 -18.07 -16.26 3.35
CA GLY A 138 -19.39 -16.55 3.88
C GLY A 138 -20.47 -16.63 2.79
N TYR A 139 -20.40 -15.80 1.74
CA TYR A 139 -21.34 -15.81 0.61
C TYR A 139 -21.25 -17.10 -0.19
N ASP A 140 -20.04 -17.54 -0.54
CA ASP A 140 -19.85 -18.79 -1.28
C ASP A 140 -20.35 -19.99 -0.46
N THR A 141 -20.08 -19.98 0.84
CA THR A 141 -20.60 -20.98 1.79
C THR A 141 -22.13 -20.95 1.85
N LEU A 142 -22.75 -19.77 1.86
CA LEU A 142 -24.20 -19.60 1.87
C LEU A 142 -24.87 -20.01 0.56
N ILE A 143 -24.20 -19.88 -0.59
CA ILE A 143 -24.69 -20.43 -1.86
C ILE A 143 -24.79 -21.95 -1.77
N ILE A 144 -23.76 -22.60 -1.23
CA ILE A 144 -23.73 -24.06 -1.04
C ILE A 144 -24.86 -24.47 -0.10
N ILE A 145 -24.99 -23.84 1.06
CA ILE A 145 -26.07 -24.11 2.02
C ILE A 145 -27.45 -23.88 1.39
N ASN A 146 -27.66 -22.76 0.69
CA ASN A 146 -28.92 -22.44 0.03
C ASN A 146 -29.26 -23.48 -1.07
N SER A 147 -28.25 -24.07 -1.72
CA SER A 147 -28.44 -25.11 -2.72
C SER A 147 -28.87 -26.44 -2.07
N ILE A 148 -28.23 -26.82 -0.96
CA ILE A 148 -28.57 -28.02 -0.17
C ILE A 148 -29.98 -27.90 0.41
N VAL A 149 -30.31 -26.76 1.05
CA VAL A 149 -31.63 -26.53 1.63
C VAL A 149 -32.72 -26.57 0.55
N ASN A 150 -32.50 -25.94 -0.60
CA ASN A 150 -33.47 -25.98 -1.70
C ASN A 150 -33.64 -27.37 -2.29
N TRP A 151 -32.57 -28.19 -2.33
CA TRP A 151 -32.66 -29.57 -2.75
C TRP A 151 -33.54 -30.40 -1.81
N LEU A 152 -33.36 -30.25 -0.48
CA LEU A 152 -34.20 -30.91 0.54
C LEU A 152 -35.66 -30.44 0.49
N LEU A 153 -35.90 -29.14 0.26
CA LEU A 153 -37.25 -28.57 0.15
C LEU A 153 -37.99 -29.12 -1.09
N VAL A 154 -37.30 -29.21 -2.22
CA VAL A 154 -37.86 -29.79 -3.46
C VAL A 154 -38.21 -31.27 -3.26
N MET A 155 -37.33 -32.05 -2.62
CA MET A 155 -37.64 -33.44 -2.26
C MET A 155 -38.88 -33.54 -1.36
N SER A 156 -39.12 -32.54 -0.52
CA SER A 156 -40.28 -32.46 0.36
C SER A 156 -41.51 -31.78 -0.27
N LYS A 157 -41.51 -31.53 -1.59
CA LYS A 157 -42.56 -30.81 -2.35
C LYS A 157 -42.88 -29.40 -1.82
N ARG A 158 -41.90 -28.72 -1.23
CA ARG A 158 -42.02 -27.33 -0.75
C ARG A 158 -41.33 -26.35 -1.69
N GLU A 159 -41.74 -25.09 -1.63
CA GLU A 159 -41.17 -24.02 -2.46
C GLU A 159 -39.73 -23.67 -2.07
N LYS A 160 -38.96 -23.21 -3.07
CA LYS A 160 -37.56 -22.80 -2.88
C LYS A 160 -37.45 -21.47 -2.15
N MET A 161 -36.41 -21.32 -1.35
CA MET A 161 -36.03 -20.08 -0.67
C MET A 161 -34.76 -19.48 -1.29
N SER A 162 -34.59 -18.15 -1.16
CA SER A 162 -33.42 -17.42 -1.70
C SER A 162 -32.77 -16.54 -0.63
N PHE A 163 -32.01 -17.17 0.28
CA PHE A 163 -31.25 -16.46 1.31
C PHE A 163 -30.04 -15.72 0.72
N SER A 164 -29.44 -16.26 -0.33
CA SER A 164 -28.24 -15.72 -0.99
C SER A 164 -28.46 -14.34 -1.64
N LYS A 165 -29.67 -14.03 -2.12
CA LYS A 165 -29.98 -12.71 -2.72
C LYS A 165 -29.95 -11.56 -1.69
N LYS A 166 -30.53 -11.74 -0.50
CA LYS A 166 -30.54 -10.71 0.55
C LYS A 166 -29.14 -10.41 1.08
N ILE A 167 -28.29 -11.43 1.14
CA ILE A 167 -26.92 -11.31 1.67
C ILE A 167 -25.97 -10.69 0.64
N LYS A 168 -26.15 -10.99 -0.66
CA LYS A 168 -25.39 -10.37 -1.77
C LYS A 168 -25.48 -8.83 -1.79
N ALA A 169 -26.61 -8.26 -1.37
CA ALA A 169 -26.79 -6.81 -1.29
C ALA A 169 -25.86 -6.17 -0.24
N ARG A 170 -25.70 -6.79 0.93
CA ARG A 170 -24.83 -6.30 2.02
C ARG A 170 -23.34 -6.40 1.67
N PHE A 171 -22.95 -7.29 0.74
CA PHE A 171 -21.55 -7.42 0.26
C PHE A 171 -21.11 -6.32 -0.69
N LYS A 172 -22.03 -5.79 -1.49
CA LYS A 172 -21.74 -4.62 -2.32
C LYS A 172 -21.33 -3.41 -1.49
N ASP A 173 -21.86 -3.29 -0.27
CA ASP A 173 -21.53 -2.18 0.63
C ASP A 173 -20.10 -2.27 1.20
N ALA A 174 -19.57 -3.49 1.38
CA ALA A 174 -18.19 -3.68 1.85
C ALA A 174 -17.15 -3.36 0.77
N VAL A 175 -17.43 -3.67 -0.51
CA VAL A 175 -16.58 -3.27 -1.65
C VAL A 175 -16.64 -1.76 -1.89
N LYS A 176 -17.81 -1.14 -1.69
CA LYS A 176 -17.92 0.34 -1.69
C LYS A 176 -16.98 0.99 -0.66
N PHE A 177 -16.72 0.32 0.47
CA PHE A 177 -15.81 0.85 1.49
C PHE A 177 -14.36 0.98 0.98
N ILE A 178 -13.90 0.08 0.11
CA ILE A 178 -12.55 0.19 -0.48
C ILE A 178 -12.49 1.35 -1.47
N ASN A 179 -13.48 1.43 -2.37
CA ASN A 179 -13.61 2.58 -3.27
C ASN A 179 -13.75 3.90 -2.51
N GLN A 180 -14.29 3.87 -1.29
CA GLN A 180 -14.42 5.06 -0.46
C GLN A 180 -13.05 5.67 -0.13
N PHE A 181 -11.98 4.87 0.03
CA PHE A 181 -10.64 5.43 0.25
C PHE A 181 -10.13 6.21 -0.95
N GLU A 182 -10.14 5.58 -2.13
CA GLU A 182 -9.66 6.23 -3.36
C GLU A 182 -10.48 7.50 -3.64
N ILE A 183 -11.80 7.44 -3.45
CA ILE A 183 -12.69 8.61 -3.57
C ILE A 183 -12.36 9.67 -2.52
N THR A 184 -12.21 9.30 -1.25
CA THR A 184 -11.92 10.26 -0.16
C THR A 184 -10.56 10.92 -0.37
N ALA A 185 -9.55 10.17 -0.77
CA ALA A 185 -8.22 10.69 -1.09
C ALA A 185 -8.29 11.65 -2.30
N ALA A 186 -9.02 11.28 -3.35
CA ALA A 186 -9.23 12.13 -4.53
C ALA A 186 -10.03 13.41 -4.22
N GLU A 187 -11.10 13.32 -3.43
CA GLU A 187 -11.90 14.46 -3.00
C GLU A 187 -11.06 15.43 -2.16
N LEU A 188 -10.31 14.93 -1.18
CA LEU A 188 -9.37 15.73 -0.38
C LEU A 188 -8.28 16.36 -1.24
N ALA A 189 -7.78 15.65 -2.25
CA ALA A 189 -6.80 16.18 -3.19
C ALA A 189 -7.40 17.33 -4.01
N VAL A 190 -8.61 17.17 -4.54
CA VAL A 190 -9.34 18.21 -5.27
C VAL A 190 -9.62 19.43 -4.39
N GLU A 191 -10.11 19.22 -3.16
CA GLU A 191 -10.36 20.29 -2.18
C GLU A 191 -9.10 21.11 -1.88
N LYS A 192 -7.95 20.43 -1.76
CA LYS A 192 -6.64 21.06 -1.53
C LYS A 192 -5.96 21.58 -2.80
N GLY A 193 -6.59 21.43 -3.97
CA GLY A 193 -6.06 21.90 -5.25
C GLY A 193 -4.88 21.08 -5.79
N TYR A 194 -4.78 19.80 -5.43
CA TYR A 194 -3.80 18.86 -5.97
C TYR A 194 -4.34 18.16 -7.21
N GLY A 195 -3.46 17.95 -8.19
CA GLY A 195 -3.79 17.32 -9.45
C GLY A 195 -3.49 15.82 -9.51
N TYR A 196 -2.71 15.32 -8.54
CA TYR A 196 -2.38 13.91 -8.34
C TYR A 196 -2.35 13.61 -6.83
N VAL A 197 -2.75 12.39 -6.46
CA VAL A 197 -2.71 11.83 -5.12
C VAL A 197 -2.42 10.34 -5.19
#